data_AF-A0A840YLI0-F1
#
_entry.id   AF-A0A840YLI0-F1
#
_cell.length_a   1.000
_cell.length_b   1.000
_cell.length_c   1.000
_cell.angle_alpha   90.00
_cell.angle_beta   90.00
_cell.angle_gamma   90.00
#
_symmetry.space_group_name_H-M   'P 1'
#
loop_
_entity.id
_entity.type
_entity.pdbx_description
1 polymer ?
#
loop_
_entity_poly.entity_id
_entity_poly.type
_entity_poly.pdbx_seq_one_letter_code
_entity_poly.pdbx_strand_id
1 'polypeptide(L)'
;MTIKTLGGGGDDGELRDEIGLCLSGGGYRAMLFHVGALWRLMKSGKLLEIDRISSVSGGSITAGVLAIAWDELKVGGLDAFQARVVTPLRRMAGVTVDKRSILSGILLPGTIGQFVARAYDEHLFDGATLQDLPDWPVFVFNATNLETGTLFRFTKAEARDWRVGRIDKPRFKIAHAVAASSAFPPVLSPFVLDVEPSDFDPLTGKEIADDRFRSEISLTDGGVYDNLGIEQVWKRCKTVLVSDGGGRIEDDPSPPGDWARGAKRVLDVVDHQVRNLRKRQVVCSLVAKERMGTYWGIRTDIADYQLPDPYPAPHVDTLRIAGIATRLRRMNASEQELLINWGYAVADAAVRRYWPDGFAGQPVLPYPTVGVA
;
A
#
# COMPACT_ATOMS: atom_id res chain seq x y z
N MET A 1 3.33 -27.79 21.67
CA MET A 1 3.18 -26.73 22.69
C MET A 1 2.73 -25.47 21.97
N THR A 2 1.44 -25.14 22.03
CA THR A 2 0.91 -23.93 21.36
C THR A 2 1.11 -22.75 22.31
N ILE A 3 2.19 -22.00 22.12
CA ILE A 3 2.41 -20.76 22.86
C ILE A 3 1.43 -19.74 22.27
N LYS A 4 0.33 -19.46 22.98
CA LYS A 4 -0.51 -18.28 22.69
C LYS A 4 0.20 -17.05 23.22
N THR A 5 1.14 -16.51 22.45
CA THR A 5 1.75 -15.21 22.76
C THR A 5 0.75 -14.11 22.46
N LEU A 6 0.40 -13.33 23.49
CA LEU A 6 -0.42 -12.13 23.43
C LEU A 6 0.36 -11.02 22.67
N GLY A 7 0.43 -11.11 21.34
CA GLY A 7 1.16 -10.16 20.50
C GLY A 7 0.34 -9.53 19.36
N GLY A 8 -0.86 -10.04 19.08
CA GLY A 8 -1.75 -9.49 18.07
C GLY A 8 -3.20 -9.72 18.45
N GLY A 9 -3.89 -8.68 18.93
CA GLY A 9 -5.31 -8.78 19.20
C GLY A 9 -6.12 -8.99 17.92
N GLY A 10 -6.90 -10.07 17.87
CA GLY A 10 -8.01 -10.26 16.93
C GLY A 10 -7.92 -11.49 16.03
N ASP A 11 -8.80 -12.46 16.32
CA ASP A 11 -9.33 -13.52 15.45
C ASP A 11 -8.32 -14.30 14.60
N ASP A 12 -7.52 -15.17 15.23
CA ASP A 12 -6.80 -16.26 14.54
C ASP A 12 -7.82 -17.34 14.11
N GLY A 13 -8.78 -16.96 13.26
CA GLY A 13 -9.76 -17.87 12.67
C GLY A 13 -9.12 -18.80 11.64
N GLU A 14 -9.85 -19.85 11.25
CA GLU A 14 -9.44 -20.68 10.12
C GLU A 14 -9.28 -19.83 8.85
N LEU A 15 -8.23 -20.15 8.07
CA LEU A 15 -7.98 -19.48 6.80
C LEU A 15 -9.14 -19.74 5.84
N ARG A 16 -9.62 -18.67 5.23
CA ARG A 16 -10.65 -18.69 4.22
C ARG A 16 -10.02 -18.89 2.85
N ASP A 17 -10.75 -19.56 1.97
CA ASP A 17 -10.37 -19.72 0.56
C ASP A 17 -10.61 -18.41 -0.19
N GLU A 18 -9.87 -17.38 0.20
CA GLU A 18 -9.88 -16.02 -0.33
C GLU A 18 -8.49 -15.66 -0.87
N ILE A 19 -8.47 -14.82 -1.89
CA ILE A 19 -7.28 -14.25 -2.52
C ILE A 19 -7.09 -12.81 -2.01
N GLY A 20 -6.05 -12.59 -1.22
CA GLY A 20 -5.66 -11.27 -0.77
C GLY A 20 -4.50 -10.71 -1.60
N LEU A 21 -4.63 -9.46 -2.04
CA LEU A 21 -3.57 -8.67 -2.67
C LEU A 21 -3.09 -7.57 -1.72
N CYS A 22 -1.78 -7.52 -1.50
CA CYS A 22 -1.13 -6.51 -0.67
C CYS A 22 -0.35 -5.52 -1.55
N LEU A 23 -0.58 -4.21 -1.36
CA LEU A 23 0.09 -3.12 -2.04
C LEU A 23 0.92 -2.32 -1.03
N SER A 24 2.24 -2.49 -1.05
CA SER A 24 3.15 -1.91 -0.07
C SER A 24 3.39 -0.40 -0.24
N GLY A 25 4.04 0.20 0.75
CA GLY A 25 4.37 1.63 0.74
C GLY A 25 5.60 2.00 -0.08
N GLY A 26 5.73 3.30 -0.41
CA GLY A 26 6.90 3.84 -1.12
C GLY A 26 6.66 5.10 -1.96
N GLY A 27 5.69 5.94 -1.58
CA GLY A 27 5.35 7.18 -2.30
C GLY A 27 4.93 6.94 -3.74
N TYR A 28 5.20 7.91 -4.63
CA TYR A 28 4.84 7.79 -6.04
C TYR A 28 5.57 6.66 -6.78
N ARG A 29 6.76 6.26 -6.30
CA ARG A 29 7.46 5.10 -6.86
C ARG A 29 6.63 3.83 -6.71
N ALA A 30 6.22 3.52 -5.47
CA ALA A 30 5.38 2.36 -5.19
C ALA A 30 4.04 2.48 -5.92
N MET A 31 3.40 3.65 -5.87
CA MET A 31 2.14 3.93 -6.56
C MET A 31 2.18 3.49 -8.03
N LEU A 32 3.18 3.94 -8.79
CA LEU A 32 3.31 3.65 -10.22
C LEU A 32 3.80 2.22 -10.50
N PHE A 33 4.66 1.67 -9.64
CA PHE A 33 5.04 0.26 -9.69
C PHE A 33 3.80 -0.65 -9.55
N HIS A 34 2.90 -0.33 -8.61
CA HIS A 34 1.64 -1.07 -8.43
C HIS A 34 0.69 -0.89 -9.61
N VAL A 35 0.66 0.28 -10.27
CA VAL A 35 -0.11 0.46 -11.53
C VAL A 35 0.32 -0.57 -12.56
N GLY A 36 1.62 -0.79 -12.75
CA GLY A 36 2.15 -1.83 -13.63
C GLY A 36 1.67 -3.23 -13.26
N ALA A 37 1.80 -3.59 -11.99
CA ALA A 37 1.39 -4.90 -11.49
C ALA A 37 -0.12 -5.15 -11.69
N LEU A 38 -0.95 -4.17 -11.33
CA LEU A 38 -2.41 -4.21 -11.48
C LEU A 38 -2.82 -4.25 -12.95
N TRP A 39 -2.11 -3.52 -13.83
CA TRP A 39 -2.34 -3.58 -15.27
C TRP A 39 -2.13 -5.01 -15.78
N ARG A 40 -1.09 -5.71 -15.31
CA ARG A 40 -0.86 -7.09 -15.71
C ARG A 40 -1.95 -8.03 -15.23
N LEU A 41 -2.38 -7.88 -13.98
CA LEU A 41 -3.49 -8.64 -13.39
C LEU A 41 -4.81 -8.36 -14.12
N MET A 42 -5.07 -7.11 -14.52
CA MET A 42 -6.27 -6.75 -15.27
C MET A 42 -6.26 -7.40 -16.66
N LYS A 43 -5.13 -7.34 -17.37
CA LYS A 43 -4.97 -7.94 -18.70
C LYS A 43 -5.14 -9.47 -18.71
N SER A 44 -4.81 -10.14 -17.60
CA SER A 44 -4.97 -11.60 -17.45
C SER A 44 -6.33 -12.01 -16.90
N GLY A 45 -7.20 -11.05 -16.55
CA GLY A 45 -8.48 -11.31 -15.86
C GLY A 45 -8.35 -11.60 -14.36
N LYS A 46 -7.13 -11.85 -13.86
CA LYS A 46 -6.87 -12.22 -12.46
C LYS A 46 -7.16 -11.12 -11.45
N LEU A 47 -7.16 -9.84 -11.87
CA LEU A 47 -7.48 -8.74 -10.97
C LEU A 47 -8.88 -8.87 -10.38
N LEU A 48 -9.86 -9.29 -11.19
CA LEU A 48 -11.27 -9.39 -10.78
C LEU A 48 -11.57 -10.64 -9.91
N GLU A 49 -10.60 -11.54 -9.76
CA GLU A 49 -10.68 -12.72 -8.88
C GLU A 49 -10.15 -12.42 -7.47
N ILE A 50 -9.64 -11.22 -7.21
CA ILE A 50 -9.15 -10.83 -5.88
C ILE A 50 -10.34 -10.52 -4.98
N ASP A 51 -10.28 -10.99 -3.73
CA ASP A 51 -11.33 -10.88 -2.72
C ASP A 51 -11.06 -9.74 -1.72
N ARG A 52 -9.78 -9.44 -1.51
CA ARG A 52 -9.34 -8.41 -0.56
C ARG A 52 -8.10 -7.69 -1.06
N ILE A 53 -8.12 -6.37 -0.99
CA ILE A 53 -6.97 -5.52 -1.33
C ILE A 53 -6.56 -4.74 -0.09
N SER A 54 -5.39 -5.05 0.45
CA SER A 54 -4.81 -4.38 1.61
C SER A 54 -3.67 -3.48 1.17
N SER A 55 -3.66 -2.24 1.66
CA SER A 55 -2.77 -1.22 1.13
C SER A 55 -2.14 -0.34 2.21
N VAL A 56 -0.95 0.17 1.92
CA VAL A 56 -0.17 1.05 2.78
C VAL A 56 0.44 2.19 1.97
N SER A 57 0.40 3.42 2.48
CA SER A 57 1.14 4.57 1.96
C SER A 57 0.91 4.80 0.45
N GLY A 58 1.97 4.82 -0.36
CA GLY A 58 1.87 4.92 -1.82
C GLY A 58 0.96 3.86 -2.47
N GLY A 59 0.90 2.65 -1.91
CA GLY A 59 -0.03 1.60 -2.32
C GLY A 59 -1.49 1.96 -2.05
N SER A 60 -1.77 2.73 -0.99
CA SER A 60 -3.12 3.22 -0.66
C SER A 60 -3.64 4.25 -1.66
N ILE A 61 -2.74 5.04 -2.28
CA ILE A 61 -3.12 5.96 -3.36
C ILE A 61 -3.64 5.15 -4.56
N THR A 62 -2.88 4.14 -4.99
CA THR A 62 -3.29 3.25 -6.08
C THR A 62 -4.55 2.45 -5.75
N ALA A 63 -4.64 1.91 -4.52
CA ALA A 63 -5.80 1.15 -4.07
C ALA A 63 -7.08 2.01 -4.02
N GLY A 64 -6.99 3.27 -3.60
CA GLY A 64 -8.13 4.17 -3.53
C GLY A 64 -8.71 4.45 -4.92
N VAL A 65 -7.85 4.77 -5.89
CA VAL A 65 -8.28 5.01 -7.28
C VAL A 65 -8.85 3.74 -7.90
N LEU A 66 -8.21 2.59 -7.66
CA LEU A 66 -8.71 1.29 -8.11
C LEU A 66 -10.10 0.99 -7.54
N ALA A 67 -10.33 1.28 -6.26
CA ALA A 67 -11.59 0.99 -5.58
C ALA A 67 -12.74 1.81 -6.16
N ILE A 68 -12.55 3.12 -6.37
CA ILE A 68 -13.57 3.98 -6.98
C ILE A 68 -13.88 3.58 -8.42
N ALA A 69 -12.87 3.12 -9.17
CA ALA A 69 -13.07 2.68 -10.54
C ALA A 69 -13.68 1.27 -10.65
N TRP A 70 -13.78 0.50 -9.56
CA TRP A 70 -13.94 -0.96 -9.61
C TRP A 70 -15.15 -1.44 -10.42
N ASP A 71 -16.30 -0.80 -10.25
CA ASP A 71 -17.52 -1.17 -10.97
C ASP A 71 -17.41 -0.89 -12.48
N GLU A 72 -16.73 0.19 -12.86
CA GLU A 72 -16.44 0.51 -14.26
C GLU A 72 -15.46 -0.51 -14.87
N LEU A 73 -14.51 -1.04 -14.09
CA LEU A 73 -13.56 -2.06 -14.56
C LEU A 73 -14.23 -3.38 -14.92
N LYS A 74 -15.26 -3.79 -14.16
CA LYS A 74 -16.01 -5.03 -14.43
C LYS A 74 -16.67 -5.03 -15.81
N VAL A 75 -17.08 -3.85 -16.29
CA VAL A 75 -17.77 -3.69 -17.57
C VAL A 75 -16.80 -3.29 -18.68
N GLY A 76 -15.97 -2.28 -18.44
CA GLY A 76 -15.10 -1.69 -19.45
C GLY A 76 -13.70 -2.32 -19.53
N GLY A 77 -13.39 -3.30 -18.70
CA GLY A 77 -12.18 -4.09 -18.81
C GLY A 77 -10.88 -3.26 -18.78
N LEU A 78 -9.96 -3.58 -19.68
CA LEU A 78 -8.65 -2.93 -19.77
C LEU A 78 -8.74 -1.44 -20.14
N ASP A 79 -9.69 -1.07 -21.00
CA ASP A 79 -9.87 0.32 -21.44
C ASP A 79 -10.32 1.20 -20.26
N ALA A 80 -11.27 0.71 -19.46
CA ALA A 80 -11.67 1.38 -18.23
C ALA A 80 -10.50 1.47 -17.23
N PHE A 81 -9.68 0.42 -17.11
CA PHE A 81 -8.49 0.45 -16.25
C PHE A 81 -7.50 1.53 -16.66
N GLN A 82 -7.23 1.67 -17.96
CA GLN A 82 -6.34 2.71 -18.47
C GLN A 82 -6.91 4.11 -18.25
N ALA A 83 -8.21 4.30 -18.50
CA ALA A 83 -8.88 5.60 -18.38
C ALA A 83 -9.07 6.03 -16.93
N ARG A 84 -9.45 5.12 -16.04
CA ARG A 84 -9.91 5.42 -14.66
C ARG A 84 -8.85 5.16 -13.60
N VAL A 85 -7.84 4.33 -13.88
CA VAL A 85 -6.76 4.01 -12.92
C VAL A 85 -5.43 4.57 -13.38
N VAL A 86 -4.96 4.17 -14.57
CA VAL A 86 -3.62 4.57 -15.05
C VAL A 86 -3.54 6.09 -15.23
N THR A 87 -4.53 6.68 -15.91
CA THR A 87 -4.49 8.10 -16.28
C THR A 87 -4.53 9.03 -15.07
N PRO A 88 -5.44 8.88 -14.09
CA PRO A 88 -5.44 9.72 -12.89
C PRO A 88 -4.17 9.56 -12.06
N LEU A 89 -3.65 8.34 -11.88
CA LEU A 89 -2.43 8.11 -11.09
C LEU A 89 -1.18 8.70 -11.76
N ARG A 90 -1.08 8.63 -13.10
CA ARG A 90 -0.01 9.32 -13.84
C ARG A 90 -0.13 10.84 -13.74
N ARG A 91 -1.35 11.38 -13.78
CA ARG A 91 -1.61 12.82 -13.56
C ARG A 91 -1.16 13.25 -12.16
N MET A 92 -1.53 12.49 -11.13
CA MET A 92 -1.12 12.73 -9.75
C MET A 92 0.40 12.68 -9.60
N ALA A 93 1.06 11.70 -10.23
CA ALA A 93 2.52 11.63 -10.27
C ALA A 93 3.18 12.84 -10.95
N GLY A 94 2.44 13.58 -11.79
CA GLY A 94 2.85 14.84 -12.39
C GLY A 94 2.77 16.06 -11.48
N VAL A 95 2.17 15.94 -10.29
CA VAL A 95 1.99 17.02 -9.31
C VAL A 95 2.99 16.86 -8.15
N THR A 96 3.53 17.96 -7.63
CA THR A 96 4.35 17.91 -6.40
C THR A 96 3.47 18.28 -5.21
N VAL A 97 3.38 17.38 -4.25
CA VAL A 97 2.80 17.66 -2.92
C VAL A 97 3.97 18.18 -2.05
N ASP A 98 4.37 19.44 -2.27
CA ASP A 98 5.65 19.98 -1.77
C ASP A 98 5.63 20.39 -0.30
N LYS A 99 6.80 20.31 0.35
CA LYS A 99 7.11 20.83 1.68
C LYS A 99 6.83 22.32 1.82
N ARG A 100 6.94 23.16 0.78
CA ARG A 100 6.62 24.60 0.86
C ARG A 100 5.11 24.87 0.93
N SER A 101 4.30 24.09 0.22
CA SER A 101 2.83 24.13 0.32
C SER A 101 2.34 23.58 1.67
N ILE A 102 3.08 22.60 2.20
CA ILE A 102 2.96 22.05 3.55
C ILE A 102 3.42 23.07 4.63
N LEU A 103 4.49 23.83 4.39
CA LEU A 103 5.00 24.86 5.31
C LEU A 103 4.11 26.11 5.33
N SER A 104 3.51 26.50 4.20
CA SER A 104 2.43 27.50 4.18
C SER A 104 1.19 27.01 4.93
N GLY A 105 1.02 25.70 5.07
CA GLY A 105 0.04 25.08 5.96
C GLY A 105 0.29 25.33 7.45
N ILE A 106 1.53 25.66 7.86
CA ILE A 106 1.84 26.08 9.24
C ILE A 106 1.26 27.48 9.55
N LEU A 107 0.97 28.28 8.53
CA LEU A 107 0.33 29.61 8.63
C LEU A 107 -1.19 29.57 8.39
N LEU A 108 -1.75 28.42 8.01
CA LEU A 108 -3.18 28.19 7.79
C LEU A 108 -3.73 27.24 8.87
N PRO A 109 -5.02 27.34 9.25
CA PRO A 109 -5.61 26.36 10.16
C PRO A 109 -5.65 24.97 9.50
N GLY A 110 -4.95 23.98 10.07
CA GLY A 110 -4.95 22.57 9.67
C GLY A 110 -3.59 21.87 9.84
N THR A 111 -3.58 20.54 10.00
CA THR A 111 -2.32 19.75 10.06
C THR A 111 -1.78 19.46 8.66
N ILE A 112 -0.48 19.15 8.54
CA ILE A 112 0.16 18.77 7.26
C ILE A 112 -0.59 17.62 6.57
N GLY A 113 -1.07 16.65 7.35
CA GLY A 113 -1.87 15.53 6.84
C GLY A 113 -3.18 15.97 6.18
N GLN A 114 -3.85 17.00 6.69
CA GLN A 114 -5.08 17.54 6.08
C GLN A 114 -4.82 18.23 4.74
N PHE A 115 -3.66 18.89 4.59
CA PHE A 115 -3.26 19.46 3.30
C PHE A 115 -3.05 18.36 2.25
N VAL A 116 -2.34 17.30 2.61
CA VAL A 116 -2.13 16.13 1.73
C VAL A 116 -3.47 15.48 1.37
N ALA A 117 -4.36 15.33 2.36
CA ALA A 117 -5.70 14.80 2.11
C ALA A 117 -6.50 15.66 1.13
N ARG A 118 -6.44 16.99 1.25
CA ARG A 118 -7.11 17.90 0.30
C ARG A 118 -6.56 17.75 -1.12
N ALA A 119 -5.24 17.62 -1.27
CA ALA A 119 -4.63 17.39 -2.58
C ALA A 119 -5.05 16.05 -3.20
N TYR A 120 -5.17 14.99 -2.39
CA TYR A 120 -5.73 13.72 -2.87
C TYR A 120 -7.21 13.84 -3.24
N ASP A 121 -8.00 14.55 -2.45
CA ASP A 121 -9.42 14.77 -2.74
C ASP A 121 -9.59 15.51 -4.07
N GLU A 122 -8.89 16.63 -4.26
CA GLU A 122 -8.95 17.46 -5.46
C GLU A 122 -8.48 16.73 -6.73
N HIS A 123 -7.42 15.91 -6.63
CA HIS A 123 -6.84 15.29 -7.82
C HIS A 123 -7.37 13.88 -8.13
N LEU A 124 -7.90 13.16 -7.15
CA LEU A 124 -8.22 11.74 -7.28
C LEU A 124 -9.63 11.34 -6.87
N PHE A 125 -10.19 11.93 -5.80
CA PHE A 125 -11.36 11.36 -5.14
C PHE A 125 -12.64 12.19 -5.21
N ASP A 126 -12.54 13.50 -5.50
CA ASP A 126 -13.68 14.41 -5.70
C ASP A 126 -14.76 14.28 -4.61
N GLY A 127 -14.34 14.22 -3.34
CA GLY A 127 -15.25 14.11 -2.19
C GLY A 127 -15.73 12.70 -1.87
N ALA A 128 -15.32 11.67 -2.61
CA ALA A 128 -15.72 10.30 -2.37
C ALA A 128 -15.35 9.80 -0.96
N THR A 129 -16.25 8.99 -0.40
CA THR A 129 -16.21 8.46 0.95
C THR A 129 -15.97 6.95 0.95
N LEU A 130 -15.63 6.40 2.11
CA LEU A 130 -15.51 4.94 2.28
C LEU A 130 -16.79 4.18 1.91
N GLN A 131 -17.96 4.86 1.91
CA GLN A 131 -19.23 4.26 1.52
C GLN A 131 -19.40 4.16 0.00
N ASP A 132 -18.61 4.89 -0.79
CA ASP A 132 -18.59 4.82 -2.26
C ASP A 132 -17.71 3.69 -2.80
N LEU A 133 -17.00 2.97 -1.91
CA LEU A 133 -16.25 1.77 -2.26
C LEU A 133 -17.20 0.62 -2.66
N PRO A 134 -16.76 -0.34 -3.48
CA PRO A 134 -17.54 -1.54 -3.77
C PRO A 134 -17.73 -2.39 -2.49
N ASP A 135 -18.81 -3.17 -2.45
CA ASP A 135 -19.01 -4.16 -1.37
C ASP A 135 -18.03 -5.34 -1.48
N TRP A 136 -17.62 -5.68 -2.71
CA TRP A 136 -16.63 -6.70 -3.00
C TRP A 136 -15.78 -6.31 -4.21
N PRO A 137 -14.43 -6.46 -4.15
CA PRO A 137 -13.64 -6.95 -3.03
C PRO A 137 -13.54 -5.95 -1.88
N VAL A 138 -13.08 -6.43 -0.72
CA VAL A 138 -12.87 -5.57 0.44
C VAL A 138 -11.56 -4.80 0.29
N PHE A 139 -11.66 -3.48 0.15
CA PHE A 139 -10.51 -2.58 0.22
C PHE A 139 -10.20 -2.21 1.66
N VAL A 140 -8.91 -2.29 2.01
CA VAL A 140 -8.38 -1.98 3.35
C VAL A 140 -7.24 -0.97 3.21
N PHE A 141 -7.40 0.18 3.85
CA PHE A 141 -6.36 1.20 3.97
C PHE A 141 -5.80 1.16 5.39
N ASN A 142 -4.51 0.87 5.51
CA ASN A 142 -3.87 0.66 6.80
C ASN A 142 -3.11 1.92 7.24
N ALA A 143 -3.31 2.32 8.48
CA ALA A 143 -2.56 3.35 9.18
C ALA A 143 -2.09 2.82 10.54
N THR A 144 -1.20 3.55 11.20
CA THR A 144 -0.71 3.19 12.54
C THR A 144 -1.23 4.20 13.55
N ASN A 145 -1.93 3.73 14.58
CA ASN A 145 -2.40 4.55 15.69
C ASN A 145 -1.23 4.80 16.66
N LEU A 146 -0.88 6.07 16.88
CA LEU A 146 0.25 6.46 17.72
C LEU A 146 -0.06 6.36 19.22
N GLU A 147 -1.32 6.52 19.62
CA GLU A 147 -1.77 6.38 21.00
C GLU A 147 -1.65 4.93 21.49
N THR A 148 -1.97 3.96 20.64
CA THR A 148 -2.00 2.54 21.00
C THR A 148 -0.80 1.74 20.50
N GLY A 149 -0.07 2.26 19.50
CA GLY A 149 0.99 1.54 18.79
C GLY A 149 0.47 0.37 17.96
N THR A 150 -0.80 0.40 17.54
CA THR A 150 -1.42 -0.69 16.80
C THR A 150 -1.97 -0.26 15.44
N LEU A 151 -2.42 -1.24 14.65
CA LEU A 151 -2.99 -1.02 13.33
C LEU A 151 -4.37 -0.37 13.45
N PHE A 152 -4.54 0.78 12.78
CA PHE A 152 -5.83 1.36 12.48
C PHE A 152 -6.17 1.06 11.02
N ARG A 153 -7.33 0.46 10.77
CA ARG A 153 -7.76 0.09 9.41
C ARG A 153 -9.03 0.82 9.01
N PHE A 154 -9.07 1.28 7.76
CA PHE A 154 -10.26 1.84 7.13
C PHE A 154 -10.77 0.89 6.06
N THR A 155 -12.07 0.61 6.10
CA THR A 155 -12.81 -0.15 5.10
C THR A 155 -14.19 0.48 4.91
N LYS A 156 -14.95 0.02 3.91
CA LYS A 156 -16.37 0.39 3.78
C LYS A 156 -17.19 0.00 5.02
N ALA A 157 -16.95 -1.20 5.55
CA ALA A 157 -17.75 -1.75 6.65
C ALA A 157 -17.39 -1.16 8.01
N GLU A 158 -16.10 -0.90 8.25
CA GLU A 158 -15.61 -0.41 9.54
C GLU A 158 -14.35 0.45 9.42
N ALA A 159 -14.21 1.40 10.35
CA ALA A 159 -12.92 1.96 10.75
C ALA A 159 -12.58 1.46 12.16
N ARG A 160 -11.40 0.86 12.35
CA ARG A 160 -11.15 0.07 13.58
C ARG A 160 -9.69 0.06 14.02
N ASP A 161 -9.52 0.17 15.33
CA ASP A 161 -8.35 -0.26 16.10
C ASP A 161 -8.88 -1.20 17.20
N TRP A 162 -8.28 -2.37 17.36
CA TRP A 162 -8.81 -3.40 18.27
C TRP A 162 -8.75 -3.01 19.76
N ARG A 163 -7.92 -2.03 20.14
CA ARG A 163 -7.82 -1.46 21.48
C ARG A 163 -8.71 -0.24 21.67
N VAL A 164 -9.03 0.50 20.62
CA VAL A 164 -9.85 1.72 20.71
C VAL A 164 -11.34 1.43 20.54
N GLY A 165 -11.68 0.60 19.55
CA GLY A 165 -13.05 0.28 19.19
C GLY A 165 -13.27 0.30 17.68
N ARG A 166 -14.54 0.11 17.30
CA ARG A 166 -15.02 0.06 15.92
C ARG A 166 -15.99 1.20 15.67
N ILE A 167 -15.84 1.87 14.53
CA ILE A 167 -16.83 2.76 13.93
C ILE A 167 -17.49 1.97 12.80
N ASP A 168 -18.78 1.69 12.90
CA ASP A 168 -19.54 0.98 11.86
C ASP A 168 -19.89 1.92 10.70
N LYS A 169 -19.73 1.43 9.46
CA LYS A 169 -20.05 2.16 8.21
C LYS A 169 -19.56 3.62 8.20
N PRO A 170 -18.24 3.83 8.40
CA PRO A 170 -17.68 5.17 8.51
C PRO A 170 -17.92 5.99 7.23
N ARG A 171 -18.26 7.26 7.39
CA ARG A 171 -18.45 8.21 6.27
C ARG A 171 -17.20 9.06 5.98
N PHE A 172 -16.04 8.63 6.46
CA PHE A 172 -14.78 9.33 6.18
C PHE A 172 -14.51 9.40 4.68
N LYS A 173 -13.92 10.51 4.22
CA LYS A 173 -13.41 10.63 2.86
C LYS A 173 -12.33 9.58 2.61
N ILE A 174 -12.29 9.00 1.41
CA ILE A 174 -11.19 8.10 1.01
C ILE A 174 -9.86 8.85 1.07
N ALA A 175 -9.87 10.14 0.71
CA ALA A 175 -8.73 11.02 0.83
C ALA A 175 -8.14 11.06 2.24
N HIS A 176 -8.96 11.00 3.29
CA HIS A 176 -8.49 10.94 4.68
C HIS A 176 -7.83 9.59 4.99
N ALA A 177 -8.45 8.48 4.58
CA ALA A 177 -7.88 7.14 4.78
C ALA A 177 -6.53 6.99 4.07
N VAL A 178 -6.42 7.48 2.83
CA VAL A 178 -5.18 7.46 2.03
C VAL A 178 -4.12 8.41 2.62
N ALA A 179 -4.51 9.61 3.07
CA ALA A 179 -3.60 10.55 3.73
C ALA A 179 -3.06 9.99 5.05
N ALA A 180 -3.92 9.43 5.90
CA ALA A 180 -3.51 8.77 7.13
C ALA A 180 -2.53 7.62 6.86
N SER A 181 -2.83 6.79 5.86
CA SER A 181 -1.99 5.66 5.46
C SER A 181 -0.62 6.08 4.91
N SER A 182 -0.49 7.31 4.41
CA SER A 182 0.72 7.87 3.78
C SER A 182 1.42 8.95 4.62
N ALA A 183 0.99 9.14 5.86
CA ALA A 183 1.50 10.15 6.79
C ALA A 183 2.89 9.78 7.34
N PHE A 184 3.88 9.63 6.46
CA PHE A 184 5.22 9.15 6.82
C PHE A 184 6.01 10.17 7.67
N PRO A 185 6.62 9.73 8.80
CA PRO A 185 7.43 10.61 9.66
C PRO A 185 8.70 11.16 8.97
N PRO A 186 9.25 12.29 9.44
CA PRO A 186 8.72 13.19 10.46
C PRO A 186 7.84 14.31 9.88
N VAL A 187 7.70 14.39 8.55
CA VAL A 187 7.17 15.58 7.88
C VAL A 187 5.65 15.51 7.68
N LEU A 188 5.11 14.34 7.35
CA LEU A 188 3.69 14.19 7.03
C LEU A 188 2.87 13.64 8.21
N SER A 189 3.55 13.22 9.28
CA SER A 189 2.97 12.67 10.49
C SER A 189 2.82 13.73 11.59
N PRO A 190 1.78 13.66 12.43
CA PRO A 190 0.61 12.78 12.32
C PRO A 190 -0.46 13.35 11.39
N PHE A 191 -1.28 12.47 10.83
CA PHE A 191 -2.63 12.80 10.38
C PHE A 191 -3.57 12.65 11.57
N VAL A 192 -4.25 13.73 11.96
CA VAL A 192 -5.23 13.68 13.06
C VAL A 192 -6.61 13.42 12.47
N LEU A 193 -7.19 12.28 12.82
CA LEU A 193 -8.57 11.93 12.49
C LEU A 193 -9.49 12.48 13.60
N ASP A 194 -10.39 13.37 13.20
CA ASP A 194 -11.41 13.96 14.07
C ASP A 194 -12.59 12.97 14.20
N VAL A 195 -12.86 12.54 15.44
CA VAL A 195 -13.87 11.55 15.82
C VAL A 195 -14.39 11.87 17.21
N GLU A 196 -15.63 11.50 17.50
CA GLU A 196 -16.19 11.61 18.84
C GLU A 196 -16.40 10.22 19.47
N PRO A 197 -16.38 10.08 20.81
CA PRO A 197 -16.67 8.81 21.46
C PRO A 197 -18.02 8.19 21.04
N SER A 198 -19.00 9.02 20.66
CA SER A 198 -20.30 8.59 20.14
C SER A 198 -20.27 7.97 18.74
N ASP A 199 -19.18 8.14 17.99
CA ASP A 199 -19.02 7.49 16.68
C ASP A 199 -18.71 5.99 16.81
N PHE A 200 -18.27 5.56 17.99
CA PHE A 200 -17.84 4.19 18.24
C PHE A 200 -18.99 3.32 18.73
N ASP A 201 -18.95 2.05 18.33
CA ASP A 201 -19.81 1.03 18.90
C ASP A 201 -19.57 0.89 20.42
N PRO A 202 -20.59 0.44 21.17
CA PRO A 202 -20.43 0.12 22.58
C PRO A 202 -19.26 -0.84 22.81
N LEU A 203 -18.40 -0.49 23.79
CA LEU A 203 -17.22 -1.28 24.11
C LEU A 203 -17.61 -2.68 24.57
N THR A 204 -16.81 -3.67 24.18
CA THR A 204 -17.03 -5.09 24.49
C THR A 204 -16.24 -5.58 25.70
N GLY A 205 -15.49 -4.67 26.34
CA GLY A 205 -14.64 -4.95 27.51
C GLY A 205 -13.20 -5.36 27.17
N LYS A 206 -12.85 -5.40 25.88
CA LYS A 206 -11.47 -5.64 25.40
C LYS A 206 -10.73 -4.35 25.07
N GLU A 207 -11.50 -3.30 24.79
CA GLU A 207 -11.06 -1.97 24.42
C GLU A 207 -10.69 -1.13 25.66
N ILE A 208 -9.92 -0.08 25.44
CA ILE A 208 -9.53 0.91 26.45
C ILE A 208 -10.77 1.72 26.84
N ALA A 209 -11.13 1.72 28.12
CA ALA A 209 -12.34 2.41 28.61
C ALA A 209 -12.24 3.94 28.58
N ASP A 210 -11.03 4.49 28.53
CA ASP A 210 -10.78 5.94 28.54
C ASP A 210 -11.15 6.60 27.20
N ASP A 211 -12.14 7.49 27.22
CA ASP A 211 -12.66 8.18 26.03
C ASP A 211 -11.66 9.11 25.36
N ARG A 212 -10.55 9.46 26.02
CA ARG A 212 -9.46 10.22 25.39
C ARG A 212 -8.80 9.47 24.22
N PHE A 213 -8.99 8.16 24.14
CA PHE A 213 -8.56 7.35 22.98
C PHE A 213 -9.55 7.42 21.80
N ARG A 214 -10.69 8.11 21.95
CA ARG A 214 -11.80 8.21 20.97
C ARG A 214 -12.24 9.66 20.69
N SER A 215 -11.49 10.66 21.13
CA SER A 215 -11.80 12.08 20.89
C SER A 215 -10.98 12.71 19.75
N GLU A 216 -9.76 12.22 19.53
CA GLU A 216 -8.91 12.54 18.38
C GLU A 216 -7.96 11.35 18.22
N ILE A 217 -7.70 10.91 16.98
CA ILE A 217 -6.79 9.79 16.74
C ILE A 217 -5.61 10.25 15.88
N SER A 218 -4.40 10.16 16.43
CA SER A 218 -3.17 10.49 15.72
C SER A 218 -2.68 9.30 14.93
N LEU A 219 -2.85 9.37 13.62
CA LEU A 219 -2.44 8.33 12.69
C LEU A 219 -1.12 8.69 11.99
N THR A 220 -0.26 7.70 11.84
CA THR A 220 0.93 7.76 10.98
C THR A 220 0.85 6.69 9.89
N ASP A 221 1.83 6.72 8.97
CA ASP A 221 1.93 5.77 7.87
C ASP A 221 1.78 4.32 8.36
N GLY A 222 0.94 3.55 7.65
CA GLY A 222 0.68 2.15 8.01
C GLY A 222 1.94 1.28 7.99
N GLY A 223 2.97 1.71 7.26
CA GLY A 223 4.21 0.98 7.12
C GLY A 223 5.09 0.99 8.35
N VAL A 224 4.81 1.86 9.33
CA VAL A 224 5.45 1.82 10.65
C VAL A 224 5.07 0.53 11.40
N TYR A 225 3.82 0.06 11.25
CA TYR A 225 3.35 -1.19 11.83
C TYR A 225 3.56 -2.39 10.90
N ASP A 226 3.20 -2.22 9.62
CA ASP A 226 3.26 -3.28 8.60
C ASP A 226 3.49 -2.68 7.21
N ASN A 227 4.75 -2.59 6.79
CA ASN A 227 5.12 -1.98 5.51
C ASN A 227 4.59 -2.69 4.27
N LEU A 228 4.28 -3.98 4.37
CA LEU A 228 3.75 -4.76 3.26
C LEU A 228 2.21 -4.74 3.23
N GLY A 229 1.56 -4.27 4.30
CA GLY A 229 0.10 -4.31 4.43
C GLY A 229 -0.45 -5.73 4.48
N ILE A 230 0.34 -6.70 4.94
CA ILE A 230 -0.02 -8.12 4.93
C ILE A 230 -0.92 -8.52 6.09
N GLU A 231 -0.94 -7.84 7.23
CA GLU A 231 -1.57 -8.28 8.47
C GLU A 231 -3.06 -8.63 8.28
N GLN A 232 -3.80 -7.81 7.52
CA GLN A 232 -5.23 -7.99 7.25
C GLN A 232 -5.52 -9.10 6.22
N VAL A 233 -4.53 -9.48 5.43
CA VAL A 233 -4.60 -10.61 4.49
C VAL A 233 -4.10 -11.89 5.17
N TRP A 234 -3.03 -11.82 5.96
CA TRP A 234 -2.31 -12.95 6.54
C TRP A 234 -3.15 -13.77 7.53
N LYS A 235 -3.98 -13.07 8.31
CA LYS A 235 -4.88 -13.65 9.30
C LYS A 235 -6.11 -14.34 8.70
N ARG A 236 -6.33 -14.20 7.39
CA ARG A 236 -7.62 -14.54 6.77
C ARG A 236 -7.50 -15.32 5.48
N CYS A 237 -6.67 -14.86 4.54
CA CYS A 237 -6.62 -15.40 3.19
C CYS A 237 -5.64 -16.57 3.11
N LYS A 238 -6.08 -17.65 2.46
CA LYS A 238 -5.23 -18.79 2.11
C LYS A 238 -4.25 -18.45 0.97
N THR A 239 -4.69 -17.62 0.02
CA THR A 239 -3.87 -17.13 -1.08
C THR A 239 -3.43 -15.70 -0.84
N VAL A 240 -2.12 -15.44 -0.90
CA VAL A 240 -1.48 -14.16 -0.58
C VAL A 240 -0.63 -13.70 -1.76
N LEU A 241 -1.06 -12.63 -2.41
CA LEU A 241 -0.32 -11.93 -3.46
C LEU A 241 0.29 -10.65 -2.85
N VAL A 242 1.60 -10.45 -2.99
CA VAL A 242 2.27 -9.27 -2.43
C VAL A 242 3.03 -8.52 -3.52
N SER A 243 2.59 -7.29 -3.79
CA SER A 243 3.30 -6.32 -4.60
C SER A 243 4.08 -5.37 -3.69
N ASP A 244 5.40 -5.38 -3.80
CA ASP A 244 6.30 -4.61 -2.94
C ASP A 244 7.05 -3.50 -3.70
N GLY A 245 6.54 -2.26 -3.62
CA GLY A 245 7.17 -1.06 -4.18
C GLY A 245 8.19 -0.38 -3.22
N GLY A 246 8.53 -1.06 -2.13
CA GLY A 246 9.28 -0.54 -1.00
C GLY A 246 10.72 -0.13 -1.32
N GLY A 247 11.15 0.94 -0.64
CA GLY A 247 12.54 1.38 -0.62
C GLY A 247 13.42 0.46 0.24
N ARG A 248 14.74 0.59 0.07
CA ARG A 248 15.78 -0.03 0.91
C ARG A 248 16.60 1.11 1.47
N ILE A 249 17.08 0.94 2.70
CA ILE A 249 18.09 1.83 3.25
C ILE A 249 19.38 1.73 2.41
N GLU A 250 19.94 2.86 2.02
CA GLU A 250 21.20 2.90 1.28
C GLU A 250 22.38 2.61 2.21
N ASP A 251 23.40 1.94 1.65
CA ASP A 251 24.67 1.74 2.30
C ASP A 251 25.35 3.12 2.44
N ASP A 252 25.74 3.47 3.66
CA ASP A 252 26.34 4.77 3.98
C ASP A 252 27.75 4.54 4.52
N PRO A 253 28.81 4.92 3.77
CA PRO A 253 30.19 4.71 4.21
C PRO A 253 30.60 5.67 5.35
N SER A 254 29.81 6.70 5.64
CA SER A 254 30.10 7.70 6.68
C SER A 254 28.79 8.16 7.35
N PRO A 255 28.15 7.29 8.16
CA PRO A 255 26.88 7.62 8.78
C PRO A 255 26.97 8.89 9.62
N PRO A 256 25.92 9.73 9.65
CA PRO A 256 25.97 11.02 10.33
C PRO A 256 26.31 10.89 11.82
N GLY A 257 27.27 11.69 12.30
CA GLY A 257 27.71 11.70 13.69
C GLY A 257 26.90 12.63 14.62
N ASP A 258 26.02 13.47 14.09
CA ASP A 258 25.13 14.31 14.91
C ASP A 258 23.90 13.55 15.39
N TRP A 259 23.41 13.94 16.56
CA TRP A 259 22.34 13.24 17.27
C TRP A 259 21.05 13.11 16.44
N ALA A 260 20.66 14.15 15.69
CA ALA A 260 19.39 14.20 14.98
C ALA A 260 19.41 13.28 13.75
N ARG A 261 20.42 13.40 12.88
CA ARG A 261 20.56 12.53 11.71
C ARG A 261 20.94 11.11 12.11
N GLY A 262 21.70 10.93 13.19
CA GLY A 262 22.00 9.63 13.79
C GLY A 262 20.73 8.92 14.28
N ALA A 263 19.85 9.61 15.02
CA ALA A 263 18.57 9.05 15.46
C ALA A 263 17.69 8.64 14.27
N LYS A 264 17.62 9.46 13.22
CA LYS A 264 16.92 9.10 11.98
C LYS A 264 17.52 7.84 11.35
N ARG A 265 18.86 7.74 11.25
CA ARG A 265 19.53 6.56 10.70
C ARG A 265 19.19 5.29 11.50
N VAL A 266 19.13 5.38 12.83
CA VAL A 266 18.70 4.26 13.69
C VAL A 266 17.26 3.86 13.39
N LEU A 267 16.33 4.82 13.30
CA LEU A 267 14.94 4.54 12.94
C LEU A 267 14.82 3.90 11.55
N ASP A 268 15.58 4.38 10.56
CA ASP A 268 15.62 3.79 9.22
C ASP A 268 16.12 2.33 9.25
N VAL A 269 17.11 2.03 10.10
CA VAL A 269 17.63 0.65 10.28
C VAL A 269 16.59 -0.26 10.93
N VAL A 270 15.91 0.21 11.98
CA VAL A 270 14.84 -0.54 12.65
C VAL A 270 13.69 -0.82 11.69
N ASP A 271 13.19 0.20 10.99
CA ASP A 271 12.16 0.05 9.95
C ASP A 271 12.60 -0.98 8.92
N HIS A 272 13.81 -0.86 8.36
CA HIS A 272 14.33 -1.80 7.37
C HIS A 272 14.38 -3.26 7.87
N GLN A 273 14.71 -3.49 9.15
CA GLN A 273 14.68 -4.84 9.71
C GLN A 273 13.25 -5.38 9.83
N VAL A 274 12.28 -4.58 10.26
CA VAL A 274 10.87 -4.97 10.28
C VAL A 274 10.41 -5.39 8.89
N ARG A 275 10.76 -4.62 7.85
CA ARG A 275 10.43 -4.98 6.46
C ARG A 275 11.03 -6.29 6.02
N ASN A 276 12.30 -6.52 6.33
CA ASN A 276 12.99 -7.76 5.98
C ASN A 276 12.38 -8.97 6.69
N LEU A 277 11.97 -8.82 7.95
CA LEU A 277 11.32 -9.89 8.70
C LEU A 277 9.93 -10.22 8.12
N ARG A 278 9.11 -9.20 7.80
CA ARG A 278 7.80 -9.41 7.15
C ARG A 278 7.94 -10.02 5.76
N LYS A 279 8.93 -9.59 4.97
CA LYS A 279 9.25 -10.21 3.67
C LYS A 279 9.67 -11.68 3.83
N ARG A 280 10.56 -11.99 4.78
CA ARG A 280 10.97 -13.37 5.07
C ARG A 280 9.78 -14.23 5.49
N GLN A 281 8.90 -13.72 6.36
CA GLN A 281 7.67 -14.41 6.74
C GLN A 281 6.85 -14.82 5.52
N VAL A 282 6.59 -13.89 4.59
CA VAL A 282 5.83 -14.17 3.36
C VAL A 282 6.56 -15.19 2.49
N VAL A 283 7.81 -14.90 2.11
CA VAL A 283 8.55 -15.73 1.16
C VAL A 283 8.78 -17.14 1.70
N CYS A 284 9.17 -17.30 2.97
CA CYS A 284 9.38 -18.61 3.57
C CYS A 284 8.07 -19.42 3.61
N SER A 285 6.94 -18.79 3.93
CA SER A 285 5.64 -19.46 3.99
C SER A 285 5.16 -19.89 2.60
N LEU A 286 5.41 -19.10 1.55
CA LEU A 286 5.12 -19.47 0.16
C LEU A 286 6.00 -20.63 -0.31
N VAL A 287 7.30 -20.61 0.01
CA VAL A 287 8.23 -21.72 -0.31
C VAL A 287 7.84 -23.00 0.42
N ALA A 288 7.47 -22.89 1.69
CA ALA A 288 6.99 -24.02 2.50
C ALA A 288 5.57 -24.47 2.14
N LYS A 289 4.86 -23.74 1.27
CA LYS A 289 3.46 -23.98 0.87
C LYS A 289 2.47 -23.93 2.04
N GLU A 290 2.81 -23.20 3.10
CA GLU A 290 1.90 -22.87 4.21
C GLU A 290 0.87 -21.81 3.83
N ARG A 291 1.20 -21.03 2.78
CA ARG A 291 0.31 -20.13 2.06
C ARG A 291 0.44 -20.41 0.57
N MET A 292 -0.65 -20.17 -0.16
CA MET A 292 -0.62 -20.12 -1.61
C MET A 292 -0.35 -18.67 -2.05
N GLY A 293 0.17 -18.45 -3.25
CA GLY A 293 0.36 -17.11 -3.80
C GLY A 293 1.78 -16.84 -4.29
N THR A 294 2.11 -15.56 -4.40
CA THR A 294 3.40 -15.12 -4.93
C THR A 294 3.75 -13.73 -4.39
N TYR A 295 5.05 -13.44 -4.36
CA TYR A 295 5.61 -12.14 -3.98
C TYR A 295 6.38 -11.59 -5.16
N TRP A 296 6.20 -10.30 -5.45
CA TRP A 296 7.06 -9.55 -6.36
C TRP A 296 7.42 -8.20 -5.79
N GLY A 297 8.70 -7.87 -5.83
CA GLY A 297 9.22 -6.61 -5.34
C GLY A 297 9.93 -5.83 -6.42
N ILE A 298 9.98 -4.52 -6.24
CA ILE A 298 10.71 -3.61 -7.13
C ILE A 298 12.21 -3.91 -7.22
N ARG A 299 12.75 -4.68 -6.26
CA ARG A 299 14.15 -5.15 -6.23
C ARG A 299 14.29 -6.66 -6.49
N THR A 300 13.24 -7.36 -6.91
CA THR A 300 13.33 -8.78 -7.24
C THR A 300 14.12 -8.97 -8.53
N ASP A 301 14.97 -9.99 -8.61
CA ASP A 301 15.51 -10.44 -9.89
C ASP A 301 14.44 -11.26 -10.61
N ILE A 302 14.03 -10.82 -11.80
CA ILE A 302 13.00 -11.51 -12.59
C ILE A 302 13.41 -12.95 -12.93
N ALA A 303 14.72 -13.24 -12.97
CA ALA A 303 15.24 -14.59 -13.19
C ALA A 303 14.92 -15.56 -12.05
N ASP A 304 14.68 -15.08 -10.83
CA ASP A 304 14.37 -15.92 -9.66
C ASP A 304 13.07 -16.72 -9.84
N TYR A 305 12.16 -16.25 -10.71
CA TYR A 305 10.91 -16.96 -11.02
C TYR A 305 11.11 -18.16 -11.96
N GLN A 306 12.29 -18.30 -12.60
CA GLN A 306 12.67 -19.43 -13.45
C GLN A 306 11.64 -19.74 -14.54
N LEU A 307 11.04 -18.69 -15.13
CA LEU A 307 10.20 -18.87 -16.30
C LEU A 307 11.07 -19.19 -17.53
N PRO A 308 10.55 -19.95 -18.50
CA PRO A 308 11.27 -20.22 -19.75
C PRO A 308 11.38 -18.97 -20.64
N ASP A 309 10.44 -18.04 -20.53
CA ASP A 309 10.29 -16.85 -21.39
C ASP A 309 9.90 -15.59 -20.59
N PRO A 310 10.66 -15.20 -19.54
CA PRO A 310 10.42 -13.95 -18.82
C PRO A 310 10.71 -12.76 -19.74
N TYR A 311 10.15 -11.59 -19.43
CA TYR A 311 10.55 -10.35 -20.10
C TYR A 311 12.07 -10.09 -19.87
N PRO A 312 12.85 -9.68 -20.89
CA PRO A 312 14.28 -9.47 -20.73
C PRO A 312 14.54 -8.18 -19.94
N ALA A 313 14.67 -8.32 -18.62
CA ALA A 313 14.96 -7.21 -17.70
C ALA A 313 16.26 -7.51 -16.91
N PRO A 314 17.43 -7.04 -17.38
CA PRO A 314 18.68 -7.22 -16.65
C PRO A 314 18.59 -6.64 -15.24
N HIS A 315 19.04 -7.40 -14.23
CA HIS A 315 18.85 -7.01 -12.83
C HIS A 315 19.48 -5.64 -12.51
N VAL A 316 20.64 -5.34 -13.10
CA VAL A 316 21.33 -4.04 -12.95
C VAL A 316 20.44 -2.85 -13.36
N ASP A 317 19.66 -2.98 -14.43
CA ASP A 317 18.80 -1.92 -14.93
C ASP A 317 17.57 -1.76 -14.03
N THR A 318 16.96 -2.87 -13.63
CA THR A 318 15.82 -2.86 -12.70
C THR A 318 16.19 -2.30 -11.32
N LEU A 319 17.43 -2.51 -10.85
CA LEU A 319 17.93 -1.89 -9.62
C LEU A 319 18.06 -0.37 -9.73
N ARG A 320 18.37 0.18 -10.91
CA ARG A 320 18.37 1.63 -11.15
C ARG A 320 16.96 2.20 -11.03
N ILE A 321 15.96 1.51 -11.61
CA ILE A 321 14.54 1.87 -11.47
C ILE A 321 14.12 1.82 -9.99
N ALA A 322 14.54 0.79 -9.24
CA ALA A 322 14.27 0.66 -7.81
C ALA A 322 14.90 1.79 -6.96
N GLY A 323 16.02 2.36 -7.43
CA GLY A 323 16.74 3.48 -6.84
C GLY A 323 16.03 4.84 -6.96
N ILE A 324 14.95 4.94 -7.75
CA ILE A 324 14.15 6.19 -7.83
C ILE A 324 13.68 6.60 -6.42
N ALA A 325 13.86 7.87 -6.05
CA ALA A 325 13.64 8.32 -4.68
C ALA A 325 12.18 8.13 -4.19
N THR A 326 12.03 7.70 -2.92
CA THR A 326 10.73 7.61 -2.23
C THR A 326 10.22 9.01 -1.86
N ARG A 327 9.27 9.58 -2.61
CA ARG A 327 8.70 10.92 -2.33
C ARG A 327 7.34 11.15 -3.03
N LEU A 328 6.60 12.16 -2.57
CA LEU A 328 5.39 12.70 -3.23
C LEU A 328 5.73 13.92 -4.09
N ARG A 329 6.71 13.77 -4.98
CA ARG A 329 7.22 14.84 -5.85
C ARG A 329 6.94 14.51 -7.30
N ARG A 330 6.68 15.54 -8.11
CA ARG A 330 6.50 15.41 -9.56
C ARG A 330 7.59 14.53 -10.17
N MET A 331 7.15 13.54 -10.94
CA MET A 331 7.97 12.63 -11.73
C MET A 331 7.75 12.92 -13.20
N ASN A 332 8.82 12.83 -13.99
CA ASN A 332 8.71 13.01 -15.44
C ASN A 332 8.03 11.79 -16.08
N ALA A 333 7.52 11.96 -17.32
CA ALA A 333 6.74 10.90 -17.97
C ALA A 333 7.54 9.59 -18.14
N SER A 334 8.82 9.68 -18.51
CA SER A 334 9.68 8.51 -18.71
C SER A 334 9.93 7.73 -17.42
N GLU A 335 10.17 8.41 -16.29
CA GLU A 335 10.27 7.76 -14.96
C GLU A 335 8.99 7.04 -14.59
N GLN A 336 7.82 7.64 -14.89
CA GLN A 336 6.54 6.99 -14.64
C GLN A 336 6.37 5.73 -15.47
N GLU A 337 6.70 5.80 -16.77
CA GLU A 337 6.58 4.70 -17.72
C GLU A 337 7.54 3.55 -17.38
N LEU A 338 8.77 3.86 -16.97
CA LEU A 338 9.75 2.87 -16.47
C LEU A 338 9.21 2.09 -15.26
N LEU A 339 8.64 2.79 -14.28
CA LEU A 339 8.09 2.16 -13.08
C LEU A 339 6.89 1.27 -13.39
N ILE A 340 5.99 1.75 -14.26
CA ILE A 340 4.82 0.97 -14.70
C ILE A 340 5.28 -0.27 -15.49
N ASN A 341 6.22 -0.12 -16.43
CA ASN A 341 6.75 -1.25 -17.19
C ASN A 341 7.43 -2.28 -16.28
N TRP A 342 8.25 -1.83 -15.34
CA TRP A 342 8.92 -2.73 -14.41
C TRP A 342 7.93 -3.48 -13.51
N GLY A 343 6.98 -2.77 -12.91
CA GLY A 343 5.92 -3.38 -12.11
C GLY A 343 5.10 -4.40 -12.89
N TYR A 344 4.82 -4.12 -14.16
CA TYR A 344 4.12 -5.03 -15.07
C TYR A 344 4.94 -6.29 -15.40
N ALA A 345 6.23 -6.13 -15.74
CA ALA A 345 7.10 -7.23 -16.11
C ALA A 345 7.37 -8.19 -14.95
N VAL A 346 7.69 -7.67 -13.76
CA VAL A 346 7.97 -8.52 -12.59
C VAL A 346 6.71 -9.18 -12.06
N ALA A 347 5.55 -8.50 -12.12
CA ALA A 347 4.27 -9.11 -11.77
C ALA A 347 3.87 -10.22 -12.75
N ASP A 348 4.12 -10.05 -14.06
CA ASP A 348 3.93 -11.12 -15.04
C ASP A 348 4.71 -12.36 -14.64
N ALA A 349 6.01 -12.21 -14.35
CA ALA A 349 6.85 -13.35 -14.01
C ALA A 349 6.38 -14.06 -12.73
N ALA A 350 6.08 -13.27 -11.69
CA ALA A 350 5.63 -13.78 -10.40
C ALA A 350 4.29 -14.49 -10.47
N VAL A 351 3.32 -13.89 -11.17
CA VAL A 351 1.97 -14.43 -11.26
C VAL A 351 1.93 -15.61 -12.20
N ARG A 352 2.61 -15.61 -13.36
CA ARG A 352 2.68 -16.79 -14.25
C ARG A 352 3.26 -18.02 -13.57
N ARG A 353 4.25 -17.83 -12.69
CA ARG A 353 4.87 -18.93 -11.94
C ARG A 353 3.89 -19.59 -10.97
N TYR A 354 2.98 -18.81 -10.38
CA TYR A 354 2.01 -19.28 -9.39
C TYR A 354 0.65 -19.65 -9.99
N TRP A 355 0.13 -18.79 -10.86
CA TRP A 355 -1.19 -18.79 -11.47
C TRP A 355 -1.09 -18.68 -13.00
N PRO A 356 -0.68 -19.74 -13.70
CA PRO A 356 -0.35 -19.69 -15.13
C PRO A 356 -1.56 -19.45 -16.05
N ASP A 357 -2.77 -19.76 -15.60
CA ASP A 357 -3.99 -19.60 -16.39
C ASP A 357 -4.24 -18.14 -16.77
N GLY A 358 -4.59 -17.88 -18.03
CA GLY A 358 -4.87 -16.52 -18.52
C GLY A 358 -3.63 -15.73 -18.96
N PHE A 359 -2.45 -16.37 -19.00
CA PHE A 359 -1.21 -15.76 -19.48
C PHE A 359 -0.74 -16.45 -20.77
N ALA A 360 -0.58 -15.69 -21.86
CA ALA A 360 -0.04 -16.19 -23.13
C ALA A 360 1.32 -15.56 -23.43
N GLY A 361 2.36 -16.39 -23.46
CA GLY A 361 3.72 -16.03 -23.86
C GLY A 361 4.36 -14.90 -23.04
N GLN A 362 5.46 -14.38 -23.59
CA GLN A 362 6.19 -13.25 -23.03
C GLN A 362 5.32 -11.97 -23.04
N PRO A 363 5.34 -11.15 -21.97
CA PRO A 363 4.46 -10.00 -21.87
C PRO A 363 4.91 -8.85 -22.78
N VAL A 364 3.96 -8.27 -23.53
CA VAL A 364 4.14 -6.96 -24.18
C VAL A 364 3.93 -5.86 -23.13
N LEU A 365 4.93 -4.99 -22.96
CA LEU A 365 4.91 -3.90 -21.99
C LEU A 365 3.87 -2.82 -22.34
N PRO A 366 3.30 -2.13 -21.32
CA PRO A 366 2.44 -0.98 -21.52
C PRO A 366 3.07 0.16 -22.33
N TYR A 367 4.35 0.43 -22.11
CA TYR A 367 5.11 1.50 -22.78
C TYR A 367 6.35 0.92 -23.47
N PRO A 368 6.20 0.24 -24.62
CA PRO A 368 7.27 -0.54 -25.24
C PRO A 368 8.46 0.31 -25.72
N THR A 369 8.23 1.59 -26.04
CA THR A 369 9.28 2.52 -26.45
C THR A 369 10.25 2.89 -25.32
N VAL A 370 9.81 2.77 -24.07
CA VAL A 370 10.63 3.08 -22.89
C VAL A 370 11.34 1.83 -22.35
N GLY A 371 10.68 0.66 -22.40
CA GLY A 371 11.26 -0.58 -21.88
C GLY A 371 11.45 -0.56 -20.35
N VAL A 372 12.47 -1.26 -19.87
CA VAL A 372 12.85 -1.37 -18.44
C VAL A 372 14.34 -1.06 -18.20
N ALA A 373 14.94 -0.26 -19.09
CA ALA A 373 16.38 0.07 -19.08
C ALA A 373 16.63 1.58 -19.19
#